data_AF-A0A9P3M2X4-F1
#
_entry.id   AF-A0A9P3M2X4-F1
#
_cell.length_a   1.000
_cell.length_b   1.000
_cell.length_c   1.000
_cell.angle_alpha   90.00
_cell.angle_beta   90.00
_cell.angle_gamma   90.00
#
_symmetry.space_group_name_H-M   'P 1'
#
loop_
_entity.id
_entity.type
_entity.pdbx_description
1 polymer ?
#
loop_
_entity_poly.entity_id
_entity_poly.type
_entity_poly.pdbx_seq_one_letter_code
_entity_poly.pdbx_strand_id
1 'polypeptide(L)'
;MTSSAPALSLPPLLTASPLTEKLTVDHIREAKTWSLVKGAEIYYVESFFLNITPESVLEVTKNAAAEIKIFIPQSFTEVLGEILPYLDVVFGNEIKKPKANTQRERLVVFTQVANCTIVAKTDGTIEEYPIIAIPHTKIVNCNGAGDAFCGVFVAKLVQDADIATAVAKGHYLAHQVIQQSGPTYPRNLNQD
;
A
#
# COMPACT_ATOMS: atom_id res chain seq x y z
N MET A 1 22.94 -26.87 28.81
CA MET A 1 23.62 -26.16 27.69
C MET A 1 22.56 -25.73 26.70
N THR A 2 21.96 -24.56 26.89
CA THR A 2 20.90 -24.01 26.02
C THR A 2 21.58 -23.09 25.00
N SER A 3 21.74 -23.59 23.78
CA SER A 3 22.21 -22.79 22.65
C SER A 3 21.03 -21.96 22.13
N SER A 4 21.01 -20.67 22.43
CA SER A 4 20.12 -19.70 21.79
C SER A 4 20.67 -19.40 20.40
N ALA A 5 19.91 -19.73 19.35
CA ALA A 5 20.24 -19.32 17.99
C ALA A 5 20.34 -17.78 17.93
N PRO A 6 21.34 -17.21 17.23
CA PRO A 6 21.47 -15.76 17.13
C PRO A 6 20.30 -15.21 16.30
N ALA A 7 19.69 -14.13 16.80
CA ALA A 7 18.72 -13.36 16.05
C ALA A 7 19.39 -12.86 14.77
N LEU A 8 18.85 -13.26 13.61
CA LEU A 8 19.29 -12.79 12.31
C LEU A 8 18.93 -11.30 12.23
N SER A 9 19.88 -10.41 12.51
CA SER A 9 19.66 -8.98 12.31
C SER A 9 19.63 -8.72 10.81
N LEU A 10 18.43 -8.61 10.24
CA LEU A 10 18.25 -8.08 8.89
C LEU A 10 18.89 -6.68 8.83
N PRO A 11 19.67 -6.36 7.79
CA PRO A 11 20.23 -5.02 7.66
C PRO A 11 19.08 -4.00 7.60
N PRO A 12 19.21 -2.83 8.25
CA PRO A 12 18.21 -1.79 8.14
C PRO A 12 18.04 -1.43 6.67
N LEU A 13 16.78 -1.44 6.20
CA LEU A 13 16.43 -0.92 4.87
C LEU A 13 16.92 0.53 4.82
N LEU A 14 17.94 0.80 4.01
CA LEU A 14 18.54 2.12 3.87
C LEU A 14 17.53 3.02 3.14
N THR A 15 16.67 3.70 3.88
CA THR A 15 15.48 4.38 3.33
C THR A 15 15.72 5.83 2.93
N ALA A 16 16.79 6.50 3.37
CA ALA A 16 17.03 7.90 3.01
C ALA A 16 18.06 8.05 1.89
N SER A 17 17.62 8.47 0.71
CA SER A 17 18.48 8.94 -0.38
C SER A 17 18.47 10.47 -0.42
N PRO A 18 19.59 11.16 -0.67
CA PRO A 18 19.62 12.63 -0.81
C PRO A 18 18.67 13.18 -1.90
N LEU A 19 18.18 12.33 -2.80
CA LEU A 19 17.22 12.68 -3.84
C LEU A 19 15.80 12.87 -3.30
N THR A 20 15.40 12.17 -2.23
CA THR A 20 14.05 12.31 -1.65
C THR A 20 13.88 13.63 -0.89
N GLU A 21 14.97 14.25 -0.41
CA GLU A 21 14.97 15.56 0.26
C GLU A 21 14.60 16.74 -0.67
N LYS A 22 14.52 16.51 -1.99
CA LYS A 22 14.16 17.53 -2.97
C LYS A 22 12.66 17.59 -3.29
N LEU A 23 11.87 16.62 -2.84
CA LEU A 23 10.43 16.63 -3.06
C LEU A 23 9.77 17.57 -2.04
N THR A 24 9.31 18.72 -2.50
CA THR A 24 8.64 19.73 -1.66
C THR A 24 7.21 19.98 -2.13
N VAL A 25 6.40 20.56 -1.25
CA VAL A 25 5.02 20.96 -1.59
C VAL A 25 4.99 22.00 -2.71
N ASP A 26 6.00 22.86 -2.80
CA ASP A 26 6.10 23.85 -3.86
C ASP A 26 6.27 23.18 -5.23
N HIS A 27 7.05 22.10 -5.31
CA HIS A 27 7.18 21.30 -6.54
C HIS A 27 5.85 20.67 -6.96
N ILE A 28 5.05 20.21 -5.99
CA ILE A 28 3.70 19.68 -6.25
C ILE A 28 2.76 20.77 -6.76
N ARG A 29 2.88 22.00 -6.23
CA ARG A 29 2.05 23.16 -6.60
C ARG A 29 2.43 23.81 -7.92
N GLU A 30 3.59 23.50 -8.49
CA GLU A 30 3.94 23.93 -9.84
C GLU A 30 2.84 23.58 -10.83
N ALA A 31 2.46 24.52 -11.70
CA ALA A 31 1.28 24.36 -12.58
C ALA A 31 1.32 23.08 -13.43
N LYS A 32 2.53 22.66 -13.86
CA LYS A 32 2.73 21.43 -14.64
C LYS A 32 2.52 20.17 -13.81
N THR A 33 2.98 20.15 -12.56
CA THR A 33 2.79 19.00 -11.66
C THR A 33 1.34 18.95 -11.19
N TRP A 34 0.78 20.11 -10.83
CA TRP A 34 -0.58 20.21 -10.34
C TRP A 34 -1.63 19.85 -11.39
N SER A 35 -1.36 20.08 -12.68
CA SER A 35 -2.26 19.61 -13.75
C SER A 35 -2.29 18.09 -13.86
N LEU A 36 -1.17 17.41 -13.61
CA LEU A 36 -1.12 15.94 -13.53
C LEU A 36 -1.86 15.44 -12.30
N VAL A 37 -1.70 16.11 -11.16
CA VAL A 37 -2.48 15.81 -9.95
C VAL A 37 -3.96 15.90 -10.29
N LYS A 38 -4.46 17.04 -10.77
CA LYS A 38 -5.89 17.22 -11.10
C LYS A 38 -6.45 16.25 -12.15
N GLY A 39 -5.60 15.68 -12.99
CA GLY A 39 -6.01 14.77 -14.07
C GLY A 39 -5.89 13.30 -13.73
N ALA A 40 -5.40 12.95 -12.53
CA ALA A 40 -5.40 11.56 -12.08
C ALA A 40 -6.84 11.10 -11.78
N GLU A 41 -7.02 9.78 -11.60
CA GLU A 41 -8.28 9.19 -11.09
C GLU A 41 -8.09 8.41 -9.79
N ILE A 42 -6.83 8.07 -9.48
CA ILE A 42 -6.41 7.34 -8.30
C ILE A 42 -5.07 7.92 -7.82
N TYR A 43 -4.96 8.17 -6.52
CA TYR A 43 -3.70 8.51 -5.86
C TYR A 43 -3.27 7.37 -4.96
N TYR A 44 -2.04 6.89 -5.16
CA TYR A 44 -1.39 5.94 -4.28
C TYR A 44 -0.19 6.61 -3.62
N VAL A 45 -0.17 6.65 -2.29
CA VAL A 45 0.90 7.28 -1.52
C VAL A 45 1.34 6.34 -0.39
N GLU A 46 2.65 6.09 -0.31
CA GLU A 46 3.23 5.31 0.78
C GLU A 46 3.54 6.19 2.00
N SER A 47 3.43 5.64 3.22
CA SER A 47 3.69 6.42 4.45
C SER A 47 5.11 6.91 4.59
N PHE A 48 6.04 6.35 3.82
CA PHE A 48 7.41 6.85 3.78
C PHE A 48 7.46 8.36 3.48
N PHE A 49 6.56 8.86 2.62
CA PHE A 49 6.47 10.29 2.30
C PHE A 49 5.95 11.17 3.45
N LEU A 50 5.28 10.60 4.47
CA LEU A 50 4.89 11.36 5.65
C LEU A 50 6.09 11.83 6.48
N ASN A 51 7.20 11.10 6.43
CA ASN A 51 8.42 11.46 7.14
C ASN A 51 9.34 12.38 6.33
N ILE A 52 9.07 12.55 5.03
CA ILE A 52 9.90 13.37 4.14
C ILE A 52 9.21 14.70 3.82
N THR A 53 7.95 14.66 3.39
CA THR A 53 7.19 15.83 2.98
C THR A 53 5.71 15.68 3.33
N PRO A 54 5.38 15.73 4.64
CA PRO A 54 3.99 15.63 5.09
C PRO A 54 3.09 16.71 4.47
N GLU A 55 3.63 17.89 4.16
CA GLU A 55 2.91 18.98 3.51
C GLU A 55 2.45 18.61 2.11
N SER A 56 3.29 17.91 1.32
CA SER A 56 2.92 17.44 -0.01
C SER A 56 1.80 16.41 0.05
N VAL A 57 1.88 15.47 1.00
CA VAL A 57 0.86 14.44 1.19
C VAL A 57 -0.46 15.09 1.62
N LEU A 58 -0.44 16.06 2.53
CA LEU A 58 -1.61 16.82 2.94
C LEU A 58 -2.19 17.62 1.77
N GLU A 59 -1.36 18.28 0.97
CA GLU A 59 -1.79 19.09 -0.18
C GLU A 59 -2.57 18.23 -1.19
N VAL A 60 -2.00 17.10 -1.61
CA VAL A 60 -2.67 16.18 -2.55
C VAL A 60 -3.91 15.57 -1.90
N THR A 61 -3.81 15.09 -0.66
CA THR A 61 -4.93 14.38 -0.02
C THR A 61 -6.13 15.30 0.25
N LYS A 62 -5.91 16.57 0.60
CA LYS A 62 -6.98 17.52 0.88
C LYS A 62 -7.53 18.19 -0.37
N ASN A 63 -6.69 18.49 -1.37
CA ASN A 63 -7.08 19.34 -2.50
C ASN A 63 -7.24 18.61 -3.83
N ALA A 64 -6.76 17.38 -3.97
CA ALA A 64 -7.09 16.56 -5.14
C ALA A 64 -8.59 16.27 -5.15
N ALA A 65 -9.20 16.39 -6.34
CA ALA A 65 -10.61 16.14 -6.56
C ALA A 65 -11.00 14.72 -6.08
N ALA A 66 -12.27 14.53 -5.78
CA ALA A 66 -12.79 13.34 -5.10
C ALA A 66 -12.54 12.04 -5.91
N GLU A 67 -11.41 11.41 -5.65
CA GLU A 67 -10.88 10.22 -6.32
C GLU A 67 -10.43 9.18 -5.29
N ILE A 68 -10.13 7.95 -5.72
CA ILE A 68 -9.73 6.87 -4.82
C ILE A 68 -8.33 7.18 -4.27
N LYS A 69 -8.26 7.45 -2.97
CA LYS A 69 -6.99 7.71 -2.26
C LYS A 69 -6.57 6.47 -1.48
N ILE A 70 -5.38 5.97 -1.80
CA ILE A 70 -4.83 4.71 -1.31
C ILE A 70 -3.56 4.99 -0.50
N PHE A 71 -3.47 4.41 0.69
CA PHE A 71 -2.37 4.67 1.61
C PHE A 71 -1.84 3.42 2.32
N ILE A 72 -0.53 3.30 2.50
CA ILE A 72 0.10 2.24 3.29
C ILE A 72 0.76 2.83 4.54
N PRO A 73 0.19 2.72 5.76
CA PRO A 73 0.85 3.13 7.00
C PRO A 73 1.83 2.07 7.50
N GLN A 74 3.09 2.45 7.72
CA GLN A 74 4.02 1.67 8.55
C GLN A 74 3.87 1.97 10.04
N SER A 75 3.38 3.16 10.40
CA SER A 75 3.11 3.58 11.77
C SER A 75 2.07 4.70 11.79
N PHE A 76 1.33 4.81 12.89
CA PHE A 76 0.37 5.91 13.06
C PHE A 76 1.10 7.20 13.41
N THR A 77 0.84 8.27 12.66
CA THR A 77 1.36 9.62 12.90
C THR A 77 0.21 10.61 13.03
N GLU A 78 0.47 11.80 13.58
CA GLU A 78 -0.53 12.88 13.63
C GLU A 78 -1.03 13.24 12.23
N VAL A 79 -0.11 13.30 11.25
CA VAL A 79 -0.43 13.56 9.84
C VAL A 79 -1.33 12.47 9.26
N LEU A 80 -1.10 11.19 9.61
CA LEU A 80 -2.01 10.11 9.22
C LEU A 80 -3.42 10.38 9.74
N GLY A 81 -3.55 10.80 11.00
CA GLY A 81 -4.83 11.16 11.60
C GLY A 81 -5.57 12.29 10.86
N GLU A 82 -4.83 13.25 10.30
CA GLU A 82 -5.40 14.34 9.50
C GLU A 82 -5.86 13.89 8.11
N ILE A 83 -5.12 12.99 7.46
CA ILE A 83 -5.46 12.53 6.11
C ILE A 83 -6.49 11.40 6.12
N LEU A 84 -6.58 10.63 7.22
CA LEU A 84 -7.45 9.45 7.34
C LEU A 84 -8.88 9.71 6.86
N PRO A 85 -9.57 10.82 7.23
CA PRO A 85 -10.92 11.12 6.77
C PRO A 85 -11.09 11.18 5.25
N TYR A 86 -10.03 11.42 4.49
CA TYR A 86 -10.03 11.57 3.04
C TYR A 86 -9.62 10.29 2.29
N LEU A 87 -9.16 9.25 3.00
CA LEU A 87 -8.69 8.01 2.38
C LEU A 87 -9.85 7.03 2.10
N ASP A 88 -9.83 6.44 0.92
CA ASP A 88 -10.80 5.43 0.46
C ASP A 88 -10.27 4.01 0.68
N VAL A 89 -8.97 3.77 0.48
CA VAL A 89 -8.34 2.47 0.73
C VAL A 89 -7.13 2.67 1.63
N VAL A 90 -7.01 1.85 2.67
CA VAL A 90 -5.82 1.87 3.53
C VAL A 90 -5.30 0.46 3.75
N PHE A 91 -4.02 0.25 3.46
CA PHE A 91 -3.32 -1.00 3.69
C PHE A 91 -2.55 -0.95 5.00
N GLY A 92 -3.09 -1.46 6.10
CA GLY A 92 -2.35 -1.47 7.36
C GLY A 92 -3.24 -1.59 8.59
N ASN A 93 -2.60 -1.52 9.75
CA ASN A 93 -3.18 -1.98 11.00
C ASN A 93 -3.86 -0.81 11.75
N GLU A 94 -5.04 -1.06 12.31
CA GLU A 94 -5.77 -0.18 13.24
C GLU A 94 -6.16 1.23 12.75
N ILE A 95 -7.34 1.33 12.13
CA ILE A 95 -7.89 2.61 11.66
C ILE A 95 -9.19 2.92 12.39
N LYS A 96 -9.18 3.99 13.18
CA LYS A 96 -10.35 4.45 13.96
C LYS A 96 -10.56 5.96 13.79
N LYS A 97 -11.04 6.38 12.61
CA LYS A 97 -11.53 7.76 12.37
C LYS A 97 -12.73 7.76 11.42
N PRO A 98 -13.71 8.65 11.63
CA PRO A 98 -14.81 8.84 10.70
C PRO A 98 -14.29 9.27 9.31
N LYS A 99 -15.01 8.86 8.27
CA LYS A 99 -14.73 9.27 6.88
C LYS A 99 -15.40 10.61 6.60
N ALA A 100 -14.66 11.56 6.03
CA ALA A 100 -15.19 12.86 5.63
C ALA A 100 -16.09 12.73 4.40
N ASN A 101 -15.67 11.94 3.41
CA ASN A 101 -16.47 11.64 2.23
C ASN A 101 -17.41 10.45 2.50
N THR A 102 -18.67 10.72 2.82
CA THR A 102 -19.68 9.68 3.09
C THR A 102 -20.29 9.06 1.82
N GLN A 103 -19.97 9.57 0.63
CA GLN A 103 -20.51 9.05 -0.63
C GLN A 103 -19.80 7.78 -1.14
N ARG A 104 -18.65 7.45 -0.56
CA ARG A 104 -17.87 6.25 -0.88
C ARG A 104 -17.58 5.49 0.39
N GLU A 105 -17.50 4.18 0.31
CA GLU A 105 -17.03 3.34 1.41
C GLU A 105 -15.51 3.49 1.62
N ARG A 106 -15.02 3.36 2.86
CA ARG A 106 -13.60 3.11 3.12
C ARG A 106 -13.36 1.61 3.22
N LEU A 107 -12.35 1.13 2.51
CA LEU A 107 -11.79 -0.21 2.62
C LEU A 107 -10.51 -0.17 3.45
N VAL A 108 -10.38 -1.11 4.37
CA VAL A 108 -9.14 -1.36 5.10
C VAL A 108 -8.67 -2.76 4.77
N VAL A 109 -7.47 -2.88 4.20
CA VAL A 109 -6.91 -4.15 3.72
C VAL A 109 -5.71 -4.52 4.57
N PHE A 110 -5.75 -5.68 5.21
CA PHE A 110 -4.68 -6.20 6.05
C PHE A 110 -4.04 -7.41 5.36
N THR A 111 -2.77 -7.30 4.98
CA THR A 111 -1.96 -8.45 4.57
C THR A 111 -1.24 -9.01 5.80
N GLN A 112 -1.27 -10.32 5.98
CA GLN A 112 -0.81 -10.97 7.22
C GLN A 112 0.28 -12.02 6.98
N VAL A 113 1.19 -11.74 6.05
CA VAL A 113 2.29 -12.64 5.66
C VAL A 113 1.77 -14.02 5.25
N ALA A 114 1.69 -14.98 6.19
CA ALA A 114 1.26 -16.35 5.97
C ALA A 114 -0.23 -16.60 6.27
N ASN A 115 -0.96 -15.63 6.84
CA ASN A 115 -2.40 -15.74 7.12
C ASN A 115 -3.23 -15.09 6.01
N CYS A 116 -4.56 -15.26 6.06
CA CYS A 116 -5.50 -14.64 5.13
C CYS A 116 -5.33 -13.11 5.06
N THR A 117 -5.61 -12.54 3.90
CA THR A 117 -5.84 -11.09 3.80
C THR A 117 -7.23 -10.78 4.32
N ILE A 118 -7.32 -9.79 5.20
CA ILE A 118 -8.60 -9.30 5.72
C ILE A 118 -8.96 -8.02 4.98
N VAL A 119 -10.20 -7.90 4.52
CA VAL A 119 -10.76 -6.64 4.04
C VAL A 119 -11.91 -6.24 4.95
N ALA A 120 -11.79 -5.08 5.58
CA ALA A 120 -12.84 -4.48 6.41
C ALA A 120 -13.48 -3.29 5.71
N LYS A 121 -14.80 -3.24 5.78
CA LYS A 121 -15.68 -2.23 5.18
C LYS A 121 -16.24 -1.27 6.23
N THR A 122 -16.84 -0.16 5.79
CA THR A 122 -17.32 0.88 6.71
C THR A 122 -18.59 0.47 7.45
N ASP A 123 -19.38 -0.43 6.86
CA ASP A 123 -20.56 -1.04 7.47
C ASP A 123 -20.24 -2.10 8.55
N GLY A 124 -18.95 -2.42 8.75
CA GLY A 124 -18.49 -3.45 9.68
C GLY A 124 -18.37 -4.84 9.06
N THR A 125 -18.63 -4.98 7.76
CA THR A 125 -18.39 -6.24 7.03
C THR A 125 -16.90 -6.54 7.00
N ILE A 126 -16.55 -7.79 7.32
CA ILE A 126 -15.19 -8.32 7.30
C ILE A 126 -15.16 -9.51 6.33
N GLU A 127 -14.28 -9.45 5.36
CA GLU A 127 -14.05 -10.51 4.38
C GLU A 127 -12.63 -11.06 4.53
N GLU A 128 -12.49 -12.37 4.47
CA GLU A 128 -11.22 -13.06 4.56
C GLU A 128 -10.88 -13.75 3.25
N TYR A 129 -9.67 -13.50 2.76
CA TYR A 129 -9.16 -14.01 1.50
C TYR A 129 -7.93 -14.89 1.77
N PRO A 130 -8.01 -16.21 1.56
CA PRO A 130 -6.89 -17.10 1.83
C PRO A 130 -5.73 -16.81 0.87
N ILE A 131 -4.50 -16.88 1.37
CA ILE A 131 -3.31 -16.74 0.55
C ILE A 131 -3.02 -18.01 -0.26
N ILE A 132 -2.21 -17.87 -1.31
CA ILE A 132 -1.65 -19.01 -2.05
C ILE A 132 -0.48 -19.57 -1.24
N ALA A 133 -0.72 -20.70 -0.57
CA ALA A 133 0.29 -21.36 0.25
C ALA A 133 1.56 -21.68 -0.56
N ILE A 134 2.72 -21.46 0.07
CA ILE A 134 4.03 -21.72 -0.53
C ILE A 134 4.90 -22.51 0.45
N PRO A 135 5.59 -23.57 -0.01
CA PRO A 135 6.59 -24.24 0.81
C PRO A 135 7.71 -23.27 1.19
N HIS A 136 8.15 -23.30 2.45
CA HIS A 136 9.27 -22.45 2.92
C HIS A 136 10.53 -22.58 2.07
N THR A 137 10.77 -23.76 1.49
CA THR A 137 11.93 -24.03 0.60
C THR A 137 11.89 -23.28 -0.73
N LYS A 138 10.73 -22.76 -1.13
CA LYS A 138 10.56 -21.92 -2.33
C LYS A 138 10.63 -20.43 -2.03
N ILE A 139 10.60 -20.03 -0.76
CA ILE A 139 10.72 -18.62 -0.38
C ILE A 139 12.19 -18.22 -0.49
N VAL A 140 12.48 -17.30 -1.40
CA VAL A 140 13.83 -16.78 -1.64
C VAL A 140 14.01 -15.43 -0.94
N ASN A 141 13.05 -14.51 -1.12
CA ASN A 141 13.14 -13.15 -0.58
C ASN A 141 11.74 -12.54 -0.42
N CYS A 142 11.36 -12.06 0.77
CA CYS A 142 10.04 -11.44 0.98
C CYS A 142 9.97 -9.95 0.63
N ASN A 143 11.10 -9.33 0.27
CA ASN A 143 11.16 -7.90 -0.03
C ASN A 143 10.34 -7.56 -1.28
N GLY A 144 9.51 -6.53 -1.18
CA GLY A 144 8.61 -6.11 -2.26
C GLY A 144 7.32 -6.93 -2.42
N ALA A 145 7.07 -7.94 -1.58
CA ALA A 145 5.82 -8.72 -1.65
C ALA A 145 4.58 -7.86 -1.35
N GLY A 146 4.68 -6.96 -0.38
CA GLY A 146 3.63 -5.99 -0.04
C GLY A 146 3.39 -5.00 -1.18
N ASP A 147 4.46 -4.45 -1.76
CA ASP A 147 4.40 -3.50 -2.87
C ASP A 147 3.79 -4.17 -4.12
N ALA A 148 4.17 -5.42 -4.39
CA ALA A 148 3.59 -6.23 -5.47
C ALA A 148 2.09 -6.45 -5.29
N PHE A 149 1.66 -6.80 -4.08
CA PHE A 149 0.25 -6.95 -3.76
C PHE A 149 -0.50 -5.63 -3.96
N CYS A 150 -0.01 -4.53 -3.37
CA CYS A 150 -0.66 -3.23 -3.44
C CYS A 150 -0.72 -2.72 -4.88
N GLY A 151 0.37 -2.82 -5.64
CA GLY A 151 0.42 -2.40 -7.04
C GLY A 151 -0.63 -3.11 -7.90
N VAL A 152 -0.79 -4.42 -7.75
CA VAL A 152 -1.83 -5.17 -8.49
C VAL A 152 -3.24 -4.84 -7.98
N PHE A 153 -3.41 -4.70 -6.67
CA PHE A 153 -4.69 -4.33 -6.09
C PHE A 153 -5.17 -2.99 -6.67
N VAL A 154 -4.31 -1.97 -6.65
CA VAL A 154 -4.60 -0.65 -7.26
C VAL A 154 -4.87 -0.80 -8.76
N ALA A 155 -4.03 -1.54 -9.49
CA ALA A 155 -4.22 -1.72 -10.93
C ALA A 155 -5.56 -2.39 -11.27
N LYS A 156 -6.05 -3.27 -10.40
CA LYS A 156 -7.36 -3.93 -10.55
C LYS A 156 -8.52 -3.01 -10.22
N LEU A 157 -8.36 -2.10 -9.25
CA LEU A 157 -9.34 -1.03 -9.01
C LEU A 157 -9.45 -0.08 -10.21
N VAL A 158 -8.33 0.30 -10.85
CA VAL A 158 -8.34 1.09 -12.10
C VAL A 158 -9.11 0.38 -13.21
N GLN A 159 -9.14 -0.96 -13.20
CA GLN A 159 -9.84 -1.78 -14.19
C GLN A 159 -11.29 -2.09 -13.80
N ASP A 160 -11.85 -1.39 -12.80
CA ASP A 160 -13.19 -1.62 -12.24
C ASP A 160 -13.44 -3.07 -11.79
N ALA A 161 -12.38 -3.82 -11.46
CA ALA A 161 -12.51 -5.17 -10.94
C ALA A 161 -13.02 -5.16 -9.50
N ASP A 162 -13.74 -6.23 -9.12
CA ASP A 162 -14.16 -6.39 -7.73
C ASP A 162 -12.98 -6.62 -6.76
N ILE A 163 -13.25 -6.41 -5.48
CA ILE A 163 -12.24 -6.53 -4.42
C ILE A 163 -11.67 -7.95 -4.35
N ALA A 164 -12.51 -8.97 -4.52
CA ALA A 164 -12.07 -10.35 -4.50
C ALA A 164 -11.01 -10.64 -5.58
N THR A 165 -11.25 -10.14 -6.79
CA THR A 165 -10.33 -10.23 -7.94
C THR A 165 -9.05 -9.43 -7.68
N ALA A 166 -9.17 -8.22 -7.14
CA ALA A 166 -8.01 -7.39 -6.79
C ALA A 166 -7.11 -8.09 -5.76
N VAL A 167 -7.69 -8.68 -4.71
CA VAL A 167 -6.97 -9.44 -3.68
C VAL A 167 -6.34 -10.70 -4.28
N ALA A 168 -7.09 -11.50 -5.04
CA ALA A 168 -6.60 -12.76 -5.61
C ALA A 168 -5.42 -12.53 -6.56
N LYS A 169 -5.50 -11.53 -7.44
CA LYS A 169 -4.40 -11.19 -8.37
C LYS A 169 -3.22 -10.57 -7.62
N GLY A 170 -3.47 -9.79 -6.56
CA GLY A 170 -2.42 -9.30 -5.67
C GLY A 170 -1.65 -10.44 -4.99
N HIS A 171 -2.37 -11.43 -4.44
CA HIS A 171 -1.77 -12.63 -3.86
C HIS A 171 -0.95 -13.41 -4.87
N TYR A 172 -1.45 -13.54 -6.10
CA TYR A 172 -0.73 -14.20 -7.17
C TYR A 172 0.62 -13.54 -7.44
N LEU A 173 0.66 -12.22 -7.60
CA LEU A 173 1.93 -11.54 -7.87
C LEU A 173 2.87 -11.60 -6.66
N ALA A 174 2.37 -11.38 -5.45
CA ALA A 174 3.17 -11.52 -4.23
C ALA A 174 3.77 -12.92 -4.11
N HIS A 175 2.99 -13.97 -4.40
CA HIS A 175 3.42 -15.36 -4.43
C HIS A 175 4.57 -15.59 -5.44
N GLN A 176 4.52 -14.94 -6.60
CA GLN A 176 5.61 -15.01 -7.58
C GLN A 176 6.86 -14.25 -7.12
N VAL A 177 6.68 -13.04 -6.59
CA VAL A 177 7.79 -12.16 -6.16
C VAL A 177 8.61 -12.81 -5.05
N ILE A 178 7.96 -13.45 -4.06
CA ILE A 178 8.69 -14.07 -2.95
C ILE A 178 9.59 -15.26 -3.34
N GLN A 179 9.40 -15.78 -4.56
CA GLN A 179 10.22 -16.85 -5.15
C GLN A 179 11.41 -16.32 -5.94
N GLN A 180 11.57 -15.00 -6.03
CA GLN A 180 12.66 -14.35 -6.77
C GLN A 180 13.66 -13.68 -5.83
N SER A 181 14.82 -13.32 -6.36
CA SER A 181 15.77 -12.46 -5.64
C SER A 181 15.39 -10.99 -5.83
N GLY A 182 15.03 -10.31 -4.73
CA GLY A 182 14.61 -8.91 -4.72
C GLY A 182 13.21 -8.68 -5.31
N PRO A 183 12.77 -7.42 -5.46
CA PRO A 183 11.45 -7.05 -6.02
C PRO A 183 11.44 -7.26 -7.55
N THR A 184 11.58 -8.52 -7.97
CA THR A 184 11.67 -8.92 -9.37
C THR A 184 10.33 -9.47 -9.84
N TYR A 185 9.78 -8.85 -10.89
CA TYR A 185 8.50 -9.24 -11.46
C TYR A 185 8.69 -10.21 -12.64
N PRO A 186 7.93 -11.31 -12.72
CA PRO A 186 7.98 -12.23 -13.86
C PRO A 186 7.67 -11.48 -15.17
N ARG A 187 8.48 -11.67 -16.21
CA ARG A 187 8.24 -11.04 -17.53
C ARG A 187 6.96 -11.56 -18.20
N ASN A 188 6.59 -12.80 -17.90
CA ASN A 188 5.37 -13.44 -18.39
C ASN A 188 4.51 -13.78 -17.17
N LEU A 189 3.58 -12.90 -16.83
CA LEU A 189 2.49 -13.25 -15.92
C LEU A 189 1.44 -13.95 -16.78
N ASN A 190 1.21 -15.24 -16.55
CA ASN A 190 0.07 -15.92 -17.17
C ASN A 190 -1.20 -15.19 -16.71
N GLN A 191 -2.04 -14.78 -17.66
CA GLN A 191 -3.16 -13.89 -17.40
C GLN A 191 -4.39 -14.60 -16.79
N ASP A 192 -4.32 -15.91 -16.57
CA ASP A 192 -5.39 -16.77 -16.04
C ASP A 192 -6.08 -16.17 -14.81
#